data_AF-A0A2H9NWQ7-F1
#
_entry.id   AF-A0A2H9NWQ7-F1
#
_cell.length_a   1.000
_cell.length_b   1.000
_cell.length_c   1.000
_cell.angle_alpha   90.00
_cell.angle_beta   90.00
_cell.angle_gamma   90.00
#
_symmetry.space_group_name_H-M   'P 1'
#
loop_
_entity.id
_entity.type
_entity.pdbx_description
1 polymer ?
#
loop_
_entity_poly.entity_id
_entity_poly.type
_entity_poly.pdbx_seq_one_letter_code
_entity_poly.pdbx_strand_id
1 'polypeptide(L)'
;EVLIRKKLVDYIAMDIKAPKEDYSKVANASVDIGSIEQSIALIKKSAPDYEFRMTVVPTLHSAEDIQKIAQWLGSAKRFTLQQFRQKNTLDKRFEKITPYEPDVLRQFKAILEKHITTVEIVGI
;
A
#
# COMPACT_ATOMS: atom_id res chain seq x y z
N GLU A 1 -13.06 -5.47 -13.51
CA GLU A 1 -13.83 -4.69 -14.50
C GLU A 1 -15.35 -4.85 -14.40
N VAL A 2 -15.90 -6.07 -14.45
CA VAL A 2 -17.36 -6.31 -14.50
C VAL A 2 -18.11 -5.62 -13.35
N LEU A 3 -17.58 -5.70 -12.13
CA LEU A 3 -18.19 -5.09 -10.94
C LEU A 3 -18.29 -3.57 -11.07
N ILE A 4 -17.24 -2.92 -11.56
CA ILE A 4 -17.20 -1.47 -11.81
C ILE A 4 -18.23 -1.10 -12.90
N ARG A 5 -18.20 -1.78 -14.04
CA ARG A 5 -19.09 -1.48 -15.18
C ARG A 5 -20.57 -1.67 -14.84
N LYS A 6 -20.89 -2.71 -14.07
CA LYS A 6 -22.24 -2.97 -13.59
C LYS A 6 -22.64 -2.10 -12.39
N LYS A 7 -21.76 -1.19 -11.93
CA LYS A 7 -21.96 -0.32 -10.75
C LYS A 7 -22.36 -1.12 -9.50
N LEU A 8 -21.69 -2.25 -9.27
CA LEU A 8 -21.92 -3.12 -8.12
C LEU A 8 -20.97 -2.84 -6.95
N VAL A 9 -20.06 -1.88 -7.12
CA VAL A 9 -19.12 -1.44 -6.09
C VAL A 9 -19.09 0.07 -6.09
N ASP A 10 -19.14 0.66 -4.90
CA ASP A 10 -19.04 2.11 -4.71
C ASP A 10 -17.61 2.55 -4.35
N TYR A 11 -16.77 1.60 -3.92
CA TYR A 11 -15.42 1.87 -3.44
C TYR A 11 -14.49 0.68 -3.66
N ILE A 12 -13.22 0.95 -3.96
CA ILE A 12 -12.17 -0.07 -4.09
C ILE A 12 -10.97 0.32 -3.21
N ALA A 13 -10.57 -0.57 -2.30
CA ALA A 13 -9.30 -0.49 -1.60
C ALA A 13 -8.35 -1.54 -2.14
N MET A 14 -7.15 -1.14 -2.57
CA MET A 14 -6.13 -2.07 -3.07
C MET A 14 -4.87 -2.00 -2.22
N ASP A 15 -4.40 -3.17 -1.77
CA ASP A 15 -3.14 -3.30 -1.07
C ASP A 15 -1.94 -3.16 -2.03
N ILE A 16 -1.03 -2.23 -1.73
CA ILE A 16 0.29 -2.10 -2.33
C ILE A 16 1.29 -2.61 -1.30
N LYS A 17 1.94 -3.73 -1.58
CA LYS A 17 2.74 -4.44 -0.58
C LYS A 17 4.21 -4.05 -0.56
N ALA A 18 4.78 -3.63 -1.68
CA ALA A 18 6.19 -3.26 -1.79
C ALA A 18 6.43 -2.50 -3.11
N PRO A 19 7.64 -1.98 -3.35
CA PRO A 19 8.11 -1.65 -4.70
C PRO A 19 8.04 -2.86 -5.65
N LYS A 20 8.08 -2.61 -6.95
CA LYS A 20 7.94 -3.66 -7.98
C LYS A 20 8.97 -4.78 -7.82
N GLU A 21 10.21 -4.39 -7.58
CA GLU A 21 11.37 -5.28 -7.48
C GLU A 21 11.32 -6.22 -6.27
N ASP A 22 10.68 -5.79 -5.18
CA ASP A 22 10.58 -6.54 -3.92
C ASP A 22 9.19 -7.15 -3.68
N TYR A 23 8.25 -6.96 -4.61
CA TYR A 23 6.85 -7.34 -4.42
C TYR A 23 6.69 -8.85 -4.15
N SER A 24 7.33 -9.70 -4.95
CA SER A 24 7.27 -11.17 -4.77
C SER A 24 7.90 -11.61 -3.44
N LYS A 25 8.96 -10.93 -3.01
CA LYS A 25 9.63 -11.19 -1.73
C LYS A 25 8.73 -10.85 -0.55
N VAL A 26 8.10 -9.67 -0.56
CA VAL A 26 7.19 -9.24 0.51
C VAL A 26 5.89 -10.03 0.50
N ALA A 27 5.35 -10.34 -0.68
CA ALA A 27 4.16 -11.18 -0.84
C ALA A 27 4.43 -12.66 -0.51
N ASN A 28 5.70 -13.06 -0.43
CA ASN A 28 6.15 -14.44 -0.25
C ASN A 28 5.52 -15.40 -1.28
N ALA A 29 5.42 -14.94 -2.53
CA ALA A 29 4.81 -15.67 -3.63
C ALA A 29 5.37 -15.17 -4.97
N SER A 30 5.28 -15.98 -6.02
CA SER A 30 5.54 -15.52 -7.39
C SER A 30 4.40 -14.58 -7.81
N VAL A 31 4.70 -13.30 -7.94
CA VAL A 31 3.72 -12.27 -8.32
C VAL A 31 4.03 -11.76 -9.73
N ASP A 32 3.00 -11.73 -10.57
CA ASP A 32 3.05 -11.01 -11.84
C ASP A 32 2.80 -9.52 -11.61
N ILE A 33 3.87 -8.72 -11.72
CA ILE A 33 3.82 -7.27 -11.58
C ILE A 33 2.92 -6.63 -12.65
N GLY A 34 2.85 -7.20 -13.86
CA GLY A 34 2.02 -6.68 -14.94
C GLY A 34 0.53 -6.67 -14.57
N SER A 35 0.05 -7.74 -13.93
CA SER A 35 -1.31 -7.83 -13.40
C SER A 35 -1.60 -6.78 -12.30
N ILE A 36 -0.61 -6.47 -11.47
CA ILE A 36 -0.73 -5.42 -10.43
C ILE A 36 -0.82 -4.04 -11.09
N GLU A 37 -0.01 -3.75 -12.09
CA GLU A 37 -0.04 -2.49 -12.84
C GLU A 37 -1.35 -2.29 -13.59
N GLN A 38 -1.85 -3.35 -14.24
CA GLN A 38 -3.17 -3.33 -14.89
C GLN A 38 -4.27 -3.01 -13.89
N SER A 39 -4.21 -3.59 -12.68
CA SER A 39 -5.17 -3.31 -11.60
C SER A 39 -5.09 -1.85 -11.13
N ILE A 40 -3.88 -1.33 -10.90
CA ILE A 40 -3.66 0.08 -10.53
C ILE A 40 -4.24 1.01 -11.60
N ALA A 41 -3.94 0.76 -12.88
CA ALA A 41 -4.41 1.57 -13.99
C ALA A 41 -5.94 1.54 -14.12
N LEU A 42 -6.54 0.35 -14.01
CA LEU A 42 -7.99 0.16 -14.04
C LEU A 42 -8.68 0.93 -12.91
N ILE A 43 -8.18 0.78 -11.67
CA ILE A 43 -8.75 1.44 -10.49
C ILE A 43 -8.69 2.96 -10.66
N LYS A 44 -7.52 3.50 -10.99
CA LYS A 44 -7.35 4.96 -11.18
C LYS A 44 -8.26 5.53 -12.25
N LYS A 45 -8.45 4.79 -13.35
CA LYS A 45 -9.23 5.24 -14.50
C LYS A 45 -10.74 5.10 -14.30
N SER A 46 -11.17 4.02 -13.64
CA SER A 46 -12.55 3.55 -13.76
C SER A 46 -13.27 3.33 -12.43
N ALA A 47 -12.57 3.23 -11.30
CA ALA A 47 -13.24 3.05 -10.02
C ALA A 47 -14.06 4.31 -9.65
N PRO A 48 -15.30 4.16 -9.14
CA PRO A 48 -16.11 5.29 -8.71
C PRO A 48 -15.45 6.07 -7.57
N ASP A 49 -14.87 5.35 -6.62
CA ASP A 49 -13.96 5.89 -5.62
C ASP A 49 -12.95 4.82 -5.19
N TYR A 50 -11.78 5.23 -4.67
CA TYR A 50 -10.73 4.29 -4.29
C TYR A 50 -9.72 4.82 -3.28
N GLU A 51 -8.97 3.89 -2.71
CA GLU A 51 -7.67 4.12 -2.06
C GLU A 51 -6.68 3.02 -2.43
N PHE A 52 -5.40 3.37 -2.39
CA PHE A 52 -4.34 2.39 -2.19
C PHE A 52 -4.00 2.33 -0.70
N ARG A 53 -3.50 1.20 -0.22
CA ARG A 53 -3.12 1.08 1.19
C ARG A 53 -1.96 0.13 1.38
N MET A 54 -1.26 0.25 2.50
CA MET A 54 -0.15 -0.62 2.84
C MET A 54 -0.03 -0.78 4.34
N THR A 55 0.18 -2.01 4.81
CA THR A 55 0.61 -2.28 6.19
C THR A 55 2.12 -2.11 6.29
N VAL A 56 2.58 -1.13 7.06
CA VAL A 56 4.00 -0.78 7.17
C VAL A 56 4.70 -1.64 8.22
N VAL A 57 5.58 -2.51 7.78
CA VAL A 57 6.38 -3.42 8.62
C VAL A 57 7.87 -3.05 8.57
N PRO A 58 8.55 -2.76 9.69
CA PRO A 58 9.93 -2.25 9.70
C PRO A 58 11.00 -3.09 9.01
N THR A 59 10.86 -4.42 9.02
CA THR A 59 11.84 -5.31 8.38
C THR A 59 11.57 -5.52 6.88
N LEU A 60 10.48 -4.96 6.36
CA LEU A 60 10.02 -5.15 4.98
C LEU A 60 9.92 -3.85 4.19
N HIS A 61 9.83 -2.70 4.88
CA HIS A 61 9.63 -1.41 4.23
C HIS A 61 10.51 -0.37 4.90
N SER A 62 11.23 0.38 4.08
CA SER A 62 12.06 1.52 4.44
C SER A 62 11.53 2.80 3.80
N ALA A 63 12.07 3.95 4.18
CA ALA A 63 11.75 5.23 3.52
C ALA A 63 12.00 5.21 2.01
N GLU A 64 13.05 4.50 1.56
CA GLU A 64 13.37 4.33 0.14
C GLU A 64 12.26 3.53 -0.58
N ASP A 65 11.74 2.48 0.06
CA ASP A 65 10.65 1.69 -0.50
C ASP A 65 9.37 2.54 -0.65
N ILE A 66 9.07 3.38 0.34
CA ILE A 66 7.94 4.33 0.25
C ILE A 66 8.14 5.29 -0.91
N GLN A 67 9.35 5.80 -1.11
CA GLN A 67 9.65 6.70 -2.22
C GLN A 67 9.46 6.01 -3.57
N LYS A 68 9.96 4.78 -3.72
CA LYS A 68 9.77 3.97 -4.94
C LYS A 68 8.30 3.68 -5.21
N ILE A 69 7.52 3.34 -4.19
CA ILE A 69 6.07 3.15 -4.29
C ILE A 69 5.38 4.44 -4.73
N ALA A 70 5.72 5.58 -4.11
CA ALA A 70 5.14 6.88 -4.45
C ALA A 70 5.41 7.25 -5.92
N GLN A 71 6.64 7.02 -6.40
CA GLN A 71 7.05 7.25 -7.79
C GLN A 71 6.35 6.29 -8.75
N TRP A 72 6.28 5.00 -8.40
CA TRP A 72 5.59 4.00 -9.22
C TRP A 72 4.11 4.32 -9.38
N LEU A 73 3.42 4.63 -8.28
CA LEU A 73 2.03 5.03 -8.35
C LEU A 73 1.90 6.34 -9.11
N GLY A 74 2.76 7.33 -8.88
CA GLY A 74 2.58 8.68 -9.39
C GLY A 74 1.28 9.30 -8.82
N SER A 75 0.59 10.12 -9.61
CA SER A 75 -0.65 10.79 -9.15
C SER A 75 -1.73 9.78 -8.77
N ALA A 76 -2.20 9.82 -7.51
CA ALA A 76 -3.28 8.99 -7.00
C ALA A 76 -4.17 9.78 -6.03
N LYS A 77 -5.43 9.37 -5.91
CA LYS A 77 -6.42 10.06 -5.06
C LYS A 77 -6.11 9.91 -3.57
N ARG A 78 -5.97 8.67 -3.09
CA ARG A 78 -5.76 8.38 -1.66
C ARG A 78 -4.75 7.26 -1.43
N PHE A 79 -3.98 7.37 -0.35
CA PHE A 79 -3.15 6.29 0.17
C PHE A 79 -3.23 6.19 1.69
N THR A 80 -3.48 4.98 2.20
CA THR A 80 -3.56 4.74 3.65
C THR A 80 -2.36 3.92 4.13
N LEU A 81 -1.57 4.51 5.03
CA LEU A 81 -0.50 3.84 5.76
C LEU A 81 -1.07 3.21 7.03
N GLN A 82 -1.11 1.89 7.06
CA GLN A 82 -1.60 1.13 8.20
C GLN A 82 -0.44 0.69 9.09
N GLN A 83 -0.50 1.03 10.38
CA GLN A 83 0.44 0.58 11.39
C GLN A 83 0.40 -0.95 11.50
N PHE A 84 1.57 -1.58 11.41
CA PHE A 84 1.71 -3.00 11.72
C PHE A 84 1.44 -3.28 13.21
N ARG A 85 0.69 -4.36 13.49
CA ARG A 85 0.43 -4.84 14.84
C ARG A 85 1.10 -6.20 15.03
N GLN A 86 2.06 -6.27 15.95
CA GLN A 86 2.83 -7.48 16.26
C GLN A 86 2.05 -8.55 17.05
N LYS A 87 0.71 -8.55 17.00
CA LYS A 87 -0.15 -9.49 17.75
C LYS A 87 -0.87 -10.41 16.79
N ASN A 88 -0.93 -11.70 17.11
CA ASN A 88 -1.65 -12.73 16.34
C ASN A 88 -1.21 -12.79 14.87
N THR A 89 0.09 -12.71 14.61
CA THR A 89 0.62 -12.75 13.24
C THR A 89 0.56 -14.18 12.69
N LEU A 90 0.42 -14.30 11.37
CA LEU A 90 0.45 -15.59 10.68
C LEU A 90 1.81 -16.27 10.84
N ASP A 91 2.88 -15.50 10.62
CA ASP A 91 4.25 -15.92 10.94
C ASP A 91 4.64 -15.38 12.31
N LYS A 92 4.89 -16.29 13.27
CA LYS A 92 5.26 -15.95 14.65
C LYS A 92 6.53 -15.13 14.79
N ARG A 93 7.41 -15.13 13.79
CA ARG A 93 8.61 -14.28 13.78
C ARG A 93 8.25 -12.78 13.80
N PHE A 94 7.09 -12.43 13.23
CA PHE A 94 6.61 -11.05 13.16
C PHE A 94 6.08 -10.53 14.49
N GLU A 95 5.77 -11.40 15.46
CA GLU A 95 5.40 -10.97 16.83
C GLU A 95 6.57 -10.32 17.58
N LYS A 96 7.80 -10.56 17.12
CA LYS A 96 9.04 -9.98 17.67
C LYS A 96 9.45 -8.67 17.00
N ILE A 97 8.75 -8.25 15.94
CA ILE A 97 9.07 -7.01 15.23
C ILE A 97 8.36 -5.86 15.92
N THR A 98 9.13 -5.01 16.60
CA THR A 98 8.62 -3.74 17.12
C THR A 98 8.10 -2.89 15.96
N PRO A 99 6.81 -2.48 15.96
CA PRO A 99 6.28 -1.60 14.94
C PRO A 99 7.01 -0.25 14.93
N TYR A 100 6.93 0.47 13.82
CA TYR A 100 7.51 1.81 13.74
C TYR A 100 6.87 2.77 14.75
N GLU A 101 7.68 3.70 15.28
CA GLU A 101 7.17 4.84 16.03
C GLU A 101 6.29 5.72 15.14
N PRO A 102 5.24 6.36 15.69
CA PRO A 102 4.32 7.19 14.90
C PRO A 102 4.99 8.26 14.05
N ASP A 103 6.10 8.84 14.52
CA ASP A 103 6.86 9.85 13.77
C ASP A 103 7.48 9.32 12.49
N VAL A 104 7.87 8.05 12.44
CA VAL A 104 8.38 7.42 11.22
C VAL A 104 7.26 7.29 10.18
N LEU A 105 6.04 6.95 10.61
CA LEU A 105 4.90 6.91 9.69
C LEU A 105 4.52 8.30 9.19
N ARG A 106 4.67 9.34 10.01
CA ARG A 106 4.49 10.74 9.59
C ARG A 106 5.51 11.14 8.52
N GLN A 107 6.76 10.67 8.63
CA GLN A 107 7.77 10.86 7.58
C GLN A 107 7.39 10.14 6.28
N PHE A 108 6.92 8.89 6.37
CA PHE A 108 6.46 8.13 5.20
C PHE A 108 5.26 8.78 4.53
N LYS A 109 4.32 9.30 5.33
CA LYS A 109 3.19 10.09 4.84
C LYS A 109 3.67 11.30 4.04
N ALA A 110 4.61 12.08 4.57
CA ALA A 110 5.15 13.25 3.86
C ALA A 110 5.85 12.89 2.54
N ILE A 111 6.43 11.68 2.42
CA ILE A 111 6.99 11.19 1.15
C ILE A 111 5.87 10.94 0.12
N LEU A 112 4.80 10.27 0.54
CA LEU A 112 3.67 9.94 -0.34
C LEU A 112 2.89 11.19 -0.78
N GLU A 113 2.74 12.19 0.10
CA GLU A 113 2.01 13.45 -0.19
C GLU A 113 2.63 14.26 -1.34
N LYS A 114 3.88 13.99 -1.71
CA LYS A 114 4.51 14.59 -2.91
C LYS A 114 3.85 14.15 -4.21
N HIS A 115 3.17 13.00 -4.21
CA HIS A 115 2.55 12.40 -5.40
C HIS A 115 1.05 12.13 -5.23
N ILE A 116 0.57 11.97 -3.99
CA ILE A 116 -0.77 11.48 -3.68
C ILE A 116 -1.56 12.58 -2.97
N THR A 117 -2.79 12.84 -3.42
CA THR A 117 -3.60 13.98 -2.96
C THR A 117 -3.99 13.90 -1.49
N THR A 118 -4.30 12.70 -0.99
CA THR A 118 -4.66 12.49 0.41
C THR A 118 -3.92 11.27 0.94
N VAL A 119 -3.21 11.45 2.05
CA VAL A 119 -2.50 10.35 2.70
C VAL A 119 -2.94 10.29 4.15
N GLU A 120 -3.34 9.11 4.60
CA GLU A 120 -3.82 8.88 5.97
C GLU A 120 -2.92 7.87 6.68
N ILE A 121 -2.83 8.01 8.01
CA ILE A 121 -2.15 7.03 8.87
C ILE A 121 -3.22 6.46 9.80
N VAL A 122 -3.31 5.15 9.87
CA VAL A 122 -4.29 4.44 10.71
C VAL A 122 -3.63 3.44 11.63
N GLY A 123 -4.16 3.31 12.84
CA GLY A 123 -3.73 2.30 13.80
C GLY A 123 -2.46 2.62 14.59
N ILE A 124 -1.97 3.86 14.52
CA ILE A 124 -1.01 4.44 15.48
C ILE A 124 -1.68 4.83 16.79
#